data_AF-A0A3D0MWJ0-F1
#
_entry.id   AF-A0A3D0MWJ0-F1
#
_cell.length_a   1.000
_cell.length_b   1.000
_cell.length_c   1.000
_cell.angle_alpha   90.00
_cell.angle_beta   90.00
_cell.angle_gamma   90.00
#
_symmetry.space_group_name_H-M   'P 1'
#
loop_
_entity.id
_entity.type
_entity.pdbx_description
1 polymer ?
#
loop_
_entity_poly.entity_id
_entity_poly.type
_entity_poly.pdbx_seq_one_letter_code
_entity_poly.pdbx_strand_id
1 'polypeptide(L)'
;NDSSELLRKSGRIAIVTYHSLEDRIVKNYFKEKSFKEKKSKYGNSSTESNSPEFSLVNKKVITPGYKEISENPRSRSAKLRVAEKL
;
A
#
# COMPACT_ATOMS: atom_id res chain seq x y z
N ASN A 1 1.94 15.46 -8.77
CA ASN A 1 2.47 14.23 -9.39
C ASN A 1 2.19 13.07 -8.46
N ASP A 2 1.46 12.07 -8.94
CA ASP A 2 1.15 10.86 -8.17
C ASP A 2 2.38 9.93 -8.17
N SER A 3 2.66 9.27 -7.05
CA SER A 3 3.83 8.37 -6.95
C SER A 3 3.73 7.18 -7.92
N SER A 4 2.51 6.82 -8.34
CA SER A 4 2.25 5.76 -9.30
C SER A 4 2.63 6.12 -10.74
N GLU A 5 2.81 7.41 -11.06
CA GLU A 5 3.24 7.90 -12.38
C GLU A 5 4.76 7.95 -12.50
N LEU A 6 5.46 7.98 -11.37
CA LEU A 6 6.92 8.05 -11.31
C LEU A 6 7.59 6.66 -11.34
N LEU A 7 6.83 5.60 -11.04
CA LEU A 7 7.34 4.23 -10.99
C LEU A 7 7.24 3.57 -12.37
N ARG A 8 8.34 2.95 -12.80
CA ARG A 8 8.32 2.00 -13.92
C ARG A 8 7.52 0.76 -13.54
N LYS A 9 7.04 0.03 -14.55
CA LYS A 9 6.44 -1.31 -14.38
C LYS A 9 7.37 -2.20 -13.54
N SER A 10 6.80 -2.95 -12.60
CA SER A 10 7.50 -3.74 -11.57
C SER A 10 8.36 -2.94 -10.58
N GLY A 11 8.33 -1.61 -10.64
CA GLY A 11 8.94 -0.74 -9.65
C GLY A 11 8.23 -0.86 -8.31
N ARG A 12 8.98 -0.74 -7.20
CA ARG A 12 8.43 -0.86 -5.85
C ARG A 12 8.46 0.46 -5.13
N ILE A 13 7.42 0.70 -4.34
CA ILE A 13 7.35 1.78 -3.36
C ILE A 13 7.27 1.17 -1.96
N ALA A 14 8.17 1.62 -1.09
CA ALA A 14 8.22 1.25 0.31
C ALA A 14 8.03 2.50 1.15
N ILE A 15 7.04 2.48 2.04
CA ILE A 15 6.73 3.62 2.92
C ILE A 15 6.80 3.13 4.36
N VAL A 16 7.59 3.84 5.17
CA VAL A 16 7.68 3.65 6.62
C VAL A 16 6.92 4.78 7.29
N THR A 17 5.97 4.44 8.15
CA THR A 17 5.18 5.40 8.94
C THR A 17 5.39 5.17 10.41
N TYR A 18 5.33 6.22 11.23
CA TYR A 18 5.50 6.11 12.68
C TYR A 18 4.20 6.38 13.43
N HIS A 19 3.27 7.10 12.80
CA HIS A 19 1.99 7.47 13.40
C HIS A 19 0.81 6.78 12.72
N SER A 20 -0.24 6.51 13.50
CA SER A 20 -1.42 5.77 13.01
C SER A 20 -2.20 6.51 11.93
N LEU A 21 -2.13 7.85 11.89
CA LEU A 21 -2.78 8.66 10.84
C LEU A 21 -2.08 8.47 9.49
N GLU A 22 -0.75 8.54 9.47
CA GLU A 22 0.07 8.29 8.28
C GLU A 22 -0.17 6.87 7.75
N ASP A 23 -0.10 5.85 8.62
CA ASP A 23 -0.33 4.46 8.22
C ASP A 23 -1.71 4.26 7.59
N ARG A 24 -2.74 4.96 8.13
CA ARG A 24 -4.09 4.90 7.59
C ARG A 24 -4.16 5.50 6.19
N ILE A 25 -3.51 6.64 5.96
CA ILE A 25 -3.45 7.28 4.64
C ILE A 25 -2.79 6.34 3.63
N VAL A 26 -1.62 5.80 3.96
CA VAL A 26 -0.87 4.88 3.08
C VAL A 26 -1.68 3.61 2.80
N LYS A 27 -2.31 3.03 3.83
CA LYS A 27 -3.15 1.83 3.69
C LYS A 27 -4.31 2.07 2.72
N ASN A 28 -4.98 3.22 2.84
CA ASN A 28 -6.12 3.55 2.00
C ASN A 28 -5.67 3.79 0.56
N TYR A 29 -4.58 4.56 0.36
CA TYR A 29 -3.99 4.82 -0.95
C TYR A 29 -3.64 3.52 -1.68
N PHE A 30 -2.91 2.60 -1.04
CA PHE A 30 -2.60 1.32 -1.66
C PHE A 30 -3.83 0.44 -1.88
N LYS A 31 -4.82 0.47 -0.97
CA LYS A 31 -6.06 -0.32 -1.14
C LYS A 31 -6.85 0.16 -2.35
N GLU A 32 -7.03 1.47 -2.51
CA GLU A 32 -7.75 2.08 -3.64
C GLU A 32 -7.08 1.72 -4.96
N LYS A 33 -5.77 1.93 -5.06
CA LYS A 33 -4.98 1.69 -6.28
C LYS A 33 -4.69 0.21 -6.58
N SER A 34 -4.92 -0.69 -5.62
CA SER A 34 -4.79 -2.15 -5.81
C SER A 34 -6.14 -2.85 -6.02
N PHE A 35 -7.26 -2.14 -5.85
CA PHE A 35 -8.59 -2.76 -5.97
C PHE A 35 -8.96 -2.92 -7.44
N LYS A 36 -9.32 -4.15 -7.83
CA LYS A 36 -9.95 -4.45 -9.11
C LYS A 36 -11.46 -4.44 -8.86
N GLU A 37 -12.22 -3.56 -9.49
CA GLU A 37 -13.68 -3.59 -9.37
C GLU A 37 -14.17 -5.00 -9.72
N LYS A 38 -14.83 -5.67 -8.77
CA LYS A 38 -15.61 -6.87 -9.07
C LYS A 38 -16.84 -6.38 -9.80
N LYS A 39 -16.93 -6.63 -11.11
CA LYS A 39 -18.17 -6.46 -11.88
C LYS A 39 -19.30 -7.16 -11.10
N SER A 40 -20.25 -6.39 -10.57
CA SER A 40 -21.48 -6.94 -10.00
C SER A 40 -22.19 -7.74 -11.08
N LYS A 41 -22.64 -8.96 -10.78
CA LYS A 41 -23.46 -9.78 -11.70
C LYS A 41 -24.84 -9.17 -11.98
N TYR A 42 -25.25 -8.15 -11.22
CA TYR A 42 -26.52 -7.48 -11.35
C TYR A 42 -26.31 -5.97 -11.34
N GLY A 43 -26.68 -5.30 -12.43
CA GLY A 43 -26.81 -3.84 -12.50
C GLY A 43 -25.73 -3.17 -13.35
N ASN A 44 -26.19 -2.50 -14.41
CA ASN A 44 -25.40 -1.66 -15.29
C ASN A 44 -24.60 -0.63 -14.48
N SER A 45 -23.27 -0.74 -14.53
CA SER A 45 -22.39 0.38 -14.24
C SER A 45 -21.25 0.33 -15.23
N SER A 46 -21.36 1.19 -16.24
CA SER A 46 -20.25 1.68 -17.03
C SER A 46 -19.35 2.50 -16.12
N THR A 47 -18.57 1.84 -15.28
CA THR A 47 -17.43 2.45 -14.61
C THR A 47 -16.18 1.86 -15.25
N GLU A 48 -15.33 2.77 -15.73
CA GLU A 48 -14.10 2.45 -16.43
C GLU A 48 -13.34 1.38 -15.67
N SER A 49 -12.90 0.37 -16.43
CA SER A 49 -12.17 -0.77 -15.92
C SER A 49 -10.78 -0.31 -15.48
N ASN A 50 -10.68 0.43 -14.38
CA ASN A 50 -9.40 0.84 -13.84
C ASN A 50 -8.66 -0.44 -13.44
N SER A 51 -7.67 -0.76 -14.27
CA SER A 51 -6.77 -1.86 -14.03
C SER A 51 -5.99 -1.53 -12.77
N PRO A 52 -5.81 -2.49 -11.85
CA PRO A 52 -5.09 -2.24 -10.62
C PRO A 52 -3.70 -1.69 -10.98
N GLU A 53 -3.37 -0.52 -10.43
CA GLU A 53 -2.09 0.13 -10.67
C GLU A 53 -0.99 -0.49 -9.81
N PHE A 54 -1.37 -1.02 -8.63
CA PHE A 54 -0.45 -1.62 -7.69
C PHE A 54 -0.85 -3.04 -7.29
N SER A 55 0.15 -3.84 -6.95
CA SER A 55 0.02 -5.10 -6.24
C SER A 55 0.68 -4.97 -4.86
N LEU A 56 -0.04 -5.34 -3.81
CA LEU A 56 0.51 -5.37 -2.46
C LEU A 56 1.52 -6.51 -2.33
N VAL A 57 2.79 -6.19 -2.05
CA VAL A 57 3.83 -7.21 -1.83
C VAL A 57 3.54 -8.00 -0.55
N ASN A 58 3.07 -7.30 0.50
CA ASN A 58 2.68 -7.91 1.77
C ASN A 58 1.24 -7.53 2.11
N LYS A 59 0.41 -8.54 2.43
CA LYS A 59 -0.98 -8.31 2.87
C LYS A 59 -1.08 -7.68 4.26
N LYS A 60 -0.16 -8.06 5.16
CA LYS A 60 -0.04 -7.52 6.51
C LYS A 60 1.09 -6.50 6.55
N VAL A 61 0.90 -5.44 7.34
CA VAL A 61 1.94 -4.45 7.60
C VAL A 61 3.13 -5.12 8.28
N ILE A 62 4.35 -4.70 7.92
CA ILE A 62 5.57 -5.18 8.56
C ILE A 62 5.87 -4.26 9.74
N THR A 63 6.08 -4.85 10.91
CA THR A 63 6.43 -4.14 12.15
C THR A 63 7.83 -4.53 12.59
N PRO A 64 8.53 -3.68 13.36
CA PRO A 64 9.86 -3.99 13.87
C PRO A 64 9.84 -5.23 14.78
N GLY A 65 10.94 -5.98 14.76
CA GLY A 65 11.15 -7.12 15.66
C GLY A 65 11.67 -6.70 17.03
N TYR A 66 11.66 -7.61 18.00
CA TYR A 66 12.13 -7.32 19.36
C TYR A 66 13.58 -6.79 19.41
N LYS A 67 14.49 -7.43 18.67
CA LYS A 67 15.90 -7.03 18.59
C LYS A 67 16.05 -5.59 18.08
N GLU A 68 15.32 -5.23 17.02
CA GLU A 68 15.34 -3.90 16.43
C GLU A 68 14.82 -2.83 17.40
N ILE A 69 13.77 -3.14 18.16
CA ILE A 69 13.24 -2.20 19.16
C ILE A 69 14.24 -2.02 20.32
N SER A 70 14.96 -3.07 20.71
CA SER A 70 15.99 -2.99 21.75
C SER A 70 17.18 -2.13 21.32
N GLU A 71 17.63 -2.27 20.06
CA GLU A 71 18.76 -1.51 19.50
C GLU A 71 18.34 -0.08 19.12
N ASN A 72 17.09 0.11 18.69
CA ASN A 72 16.52 1.39 18.30
C ASN A 72 15.10 1.56 18.85
N PRO A 73 14.93 2.07 20.08
CA PRO A 73 13.61 2.26 20.69
C PRO A 73 12.67 3.18 19.90
N ARG A 74 13.19 4.04 19.03
CA ARG A 74 12.37 4.91 18.17
C ARG A 74 11.65 4.12 17.05
N SER A 75 12.14 2.93 16.70
CA SER A 75 11.50 2.08 15.69
C SER A 75 10.19 1.48 16.18
N ARG A 76 9.92 1.44 17.50
CA ARG A 76 8.79 0.72 18.11
C ARG A 76 7.42 0.90 17.44
N SER A 77 7.15 2.07 16.85
CA SER A 77 5.87 2.38 16.22
C SER A 77 5.90 2.32 14.69
N ALA A 78 7.07 2.04 14.12
CA ALA A 78 7.32 1.95 12.69
C ALA A 78 6.45 0.88 12.05
N LYS A 79 5.90 1.23 10.89
CA LYS A 79 5.06 0.37 10.06
C LYS A 79 5.51 0.51 8.62
N LEU A 80 6.01 -0.59 8.07
CA LEU A 80 6.44 -0.67 6.68
C LEU A 80 5.33 -1.27 5.81
N ARG A 81 5.00 -0.57 4.74
CA ARG A 81 4.09 -1.03 3.68
C ARG A 81 4.80 -0.97 2.33
N VAL A 82 4.62 -2.01 1.53
CA VAL A 82 5.27 -2.13 0.22
C VAL A 82 4.25 -2.51 -0.85
N ALA A 83 4.29 -1.80 -1.97
CA ALA A 83 3.49 -2.07 -3.16
C ALA A 83 4.39 -2.07 -4.40
N GLU A 84 4.01 -2.87 -5.40
CA GLU A 84 4.71 -3.01 -6.69
C GLU A 84 3.79 -2.52 -7.81
N LYS A 85 4.32 -1.68 -8.70
CA LYS A 85 3.59 -1.15 -9.87
C LYS A 85 3.37 -2.29 -10.88
N LEU A 86 2.11 -2.46 -11.29
CA LEU A 86 1.71 -3.46 -12.29
C LEU A 86 1.97 -3.02 -13.73
#